data_AF-A0A951UK87-F1
#
_entry.id   AF-A0A951UK87-F1
#
_cell.length_a   1.000
_cell.length_b   1.000
_cell.length_c   1.000
_cell.angle_alpha   90.00
_cell.angle_beta   90.00
_cell.angle_gamma   90.00
#
_symmetry.space_group_name_H-M   'P 1'
#
loop_
_entity.id
_entity.type
_entity.pdbx_description
1 polymer ?
#
loop_
_entity_poly.entity_id
_entity_poly.type
_entity_poly.pdbx_seq_one_letter_code
_entity_poly.pdbx_strand_id
1 'polypeptide(L)'
;MPQTFYVNPVTGTSTNPGSQQAPFKTITQALKVATSDTTIQLTDGNYSVASGEVFPLTIPSGVKVVGNEANKGSNILIEGSGNYLSRTFAGQNVTFVLLNGAELRGVTVTNPASRGSAVWIESSTPTVANNTFTQSKREGVFATGDANPVILNNVFSENAANGVSIAKNSKGQIQGNTFFKTGFGIAISDAASPTLIDNKISENRSGIVVSGTARPVLRNNFSEKNTDDGLTVIANALPDLGSTNNPGGNVLRNNGKFDLQNAGTNKLISVGNQIDPAKVTGSIEFVDIGLPTPTPTPTPTPTPTPTPTPTPTPTPTPTPTPTPTPTPTPTPTPTPTPTPTPTPTPTPTPTPTPTPTPVDLTDISNHWAAAFIRELVKQGIVSGFPDRTFRPDATMTRAQYAALLVKAFNPSPNRAATKFKDVPADFWASKVIQQAYQGLFLSGFPDSTFAPNKNIQRVQVIVSLVNGLGLSANGATNIKFDDQAKIPDYAKDEVAKAIGKQIIVNYPNLKQLNPTRDATRAEVAAIVYQALVDAGRVVAINSPYIVTA
;
A
#
# COMPACT_ATOMS: atom_id res chain seq x y z
N MET A 1 20.86 16.07 5.36
CA MET A 1 20.16 17.37 5.31
C MET A 1 19.11 17.28 4.22
N PRO A 2 17.92 17.87 4.38
CA PRO A 2 16.89 17.89 3.34
C PRO A 2 17.47 18.52 2.07
N GLN A 3 17.31 17.85 0.93
CA GLN A 3 17.80 18.33 -0.36
C GLN A 3 16.60 18.68 -1.24
N THR A 4 16.70 19.80 -1.97
CA THR A 4 15.68 20.18 -2.96
C THR A 4 16.30 20.23 -4.34
N PHE A 5 15.72 19.48 -5.28
CA PHE A 5 16.05 19.54 -6.70
C PHE A 5 14.91 20.21 -7.47
N TYR A 6 15.26 21.14 -8.36
CA TYR A 6 14.31 21.82 -9.23
C TYR A 6 14.31 21.18 -10.61
N VAL A 7 13.14 20.97 -11.19
CA VAL A 7 12.97 20.37 -12.51
C VAL A 7 12.10 21.27 -13.40
N ASN A 8 12.60 21.59 -14.59
CA ASN A 8 11.86 22.34 -15.60
C ASN A 8 12.05 21.69 -16.98
N PRO A 9 10.98 21.26 -17.66
CA PRO A 9 11.09 20.51 -18.91
C PRO A 9 11.46 21.39 -20.10
N VAL A 10 11.33 22.71 -19.98
CA VAL A 10 11.60 23.70 -21.02
C VAL A 10 13.02 24.28 -20.88
N THR A 11 13.39 24.75 -19.68
CA THR A 11 14.65 25.46 -19.43
C THR A 11 15.75 24.58 -18.81
N GLY A 12 15.39 23.42 -18.27
CA GLY A 12 16.36 22.50 -17.68
C GLY A 12 17.20 21.77 -18.72
N THR A 13 18.38 21.32 -18.30
CA THR A 13 19.32 20.54 -19.16
C THR A 13 19.74 19.25 -18.45
N SER A 14 20.37 18.34 -19.21
CA SER A 14 20.90 17.08 -18.67
C SER A 14 22.20 17.23 -17.87
N THR A 15 22.86 18.38 -17.96
CA THR A 15 24.14 18.67 -17.28
C THR A 15 23.95 19.61 -16.08
N ASN A 16 22.78 20.23 -15.95
CA ASN A 16 22.45 21.09 -14.83
C ASN A 16 22.48 20.33 -13.49
N PRO A 17 22.88 20.97 -12.38
CA PRO A 17 22.99 20.33 -11.07
C PRO A 17 21.64 20.18 -10.33
N GLY A 18 20.54 20.70 -10.86
CA GLY A 18 19.23 20.65 -10.21
C GLY A 18 18.97 21.76 -9.20
N SER A 19 19.72 22.87 -9.25
CA SER A 19 19.45 24.06 -8.45
C SER A 19 18.31 24.90 -9.05
N GLN A 20 17.80 25.89 -8.33
CA GLN A 20 16.71 26.74 -8.83
C GLN A 20 17.12 27.54 -10.07
N GLN A 21 18.38 28.01 -10.14
CA GLN A 21 18.92 28.76 -11.28
C GLN A 21 19.35 27.85 -12.45
N ALA A 22 19.65 26.58 -12.16
CA ALA A 22 20.06 25.59 -13.15
C ALA A 22 19.31 24.26 -12.87
N PRO A 23 18.02 24.17 -13.23
CA PRO A 23 17.18 23.02 -12.92
C PRO A 23 17.51 21.82 -13.81
N PHE A 24 17.21 20.61 -13.31
CA PHE A 24 17.21 19.41 -14.15
C PHE A 24 16.16 19.54 -15.26
N LYS A 25 16.41 18.88 -16.39
CA LYS A 25 15.41 18.83 -17.47
C LYS A 25 14.24 17.91 -17.14
N THR A 26 14.51 16.77 -16.51
CA THR A 26 13.51 15.71 -16.34
C THR A 26 13.40 15.22 -14.91
N ILE A 27 12.21 14.74 -14.55
CA ILE A 27 11.93 14.04 -13.29
C ILE A 27 12.79 12.78 -13.23
N THR A 28 12.93 12.09 -14.36
CA THR A 28 13.83 10.94 -14.53
C THR A 28 15.27 11.24 -14.07
N GLN A 29 15.82 12.40 -14.40
CA GLN A 29 17.16 12.81 -13.96
C GLN A 29 17.19 13.05 -12.45
N ALA A 30 16.23 13.81 -11.93
CA ALA A 30 16.15 14.11 -10.50
C ALA A 30 16.01 12.83 -9.65
N LEU A 31 15.16 11.88 -10.07
CA LEU A 31 14.93 10.62 -9.36
C LEU A 31 16.17 9.71 -9.32
N LYS A 32 17.09 9.80 -10.29
CA LYS A 32 18.33 9.00 -10.31
C LYS A 32 19.31 9.40 -9.21
N VAL A 33 19.29 10.66 -8.80
CA VAL A 33 20.22 11.22 -7.80
C VAL A 33 19.54 11.49 -6.47
N ALA A 34 18.21 11.39 -6.40
CA ALA A 34 17.44 11.58 -5.19
C ALA A 34 17.76 10.51 -4.13
N THR A 35 17.91 10.96 -2.89
CA THR A 35 18.05 10.12 -1.70
C THR A 35 16.86 10.35 -0.76
N SER A 36 16.73 9.57 0.32
CA SER A 36 15.66 9.79 1.31
C SER A 36 15.63 11.25 1.78
N ASP A 37 14.44 11.79 1.99
CA ASP A 37 14.17 13.20 2.36
C ASP A 37 14.44 14.23 1.24
N THR A 38 14.71 13.78 0.01
CA THR A 38 14.79 14.67 -1.16
C THR A 38 13.40 15.17 -1.57
N THR A 39 13.29 16.46 -1.84
CA THR A 39 12.14 17.08 -2.51
C THR A 39 12.50 17.44 -3.95
N ILE A 40 11.74 16.93 -4.90
CA ILE A 40 11.83 17.26 -6.33
C ILE A 40 10.72 18.25 -6.63
N GLN A 41 11.07 19.52 -6.76
CA GLN A 41 10.16 20.62 -7.05
C GLN A 41 10.00 20.79 -8.57
N LEU A 42 8.77 20.61 -9.04
CA LEU A 42 8.38 20.80 -10.43
C LEU A 42 7.92 22.24 -10.67
N THR A 43 8.02 22.67 -11.92
CA THR A 43 7.52 23.95 -12.42
C THR A 43 6.55 23.69 -13.56
N ASP A 44 5.82 24.72 -13.98
CA ASP A 44 4.84 24.60 -15.07
C ASP A 44 5.49 24.02 -16.34
N GLY A 45 4.80 23.07 -16.95
CA GLY A 45 5.28 22.37 -18.14
C GLY A 45 4.65 21.01 -18.37
N ASN A 46 4.94 20.45 -19.54
CA ASN A 46 4.58 19.09 -19.90
C ASN A 46 5.81 18.18 -19.76
N TYR A 47 5.69 17.17 -18.90
CA TYR A 47 6.67 16.14 -18.60
C TYR A 47 6.23 14.84 -19.28
N SER A 48 6.82 14.54 -20.43
CA SER A 48 6.48 13.40 -21.27
C SER A 48 7.72 12.78 -21.92
N VAL A 49 7.52 11.72 -22.70
CA VAL A 49 8.62 11.14 -23.50
C VAL A 49 9.22 12.18 -24.45
N ALA A 50 8.41 13.11 -24.98
CA ALA A 50 8.88 14.19 -25.85
C ALA A 50 9.76 15.22 -25.11
N SER A 51 9.53 15.44 -23.81
CA SER A 51 10.40 16.29 -22.98
C SER A 51 11.61 15.54 -22.42
N GLY A 52 11.68 14.22 -22.63
CA GLY A 52 12.81 13.36 -22.26
C GLY A 52 12.59 12.46 -21.04
N GLU A 53 11.35 12.34 -20.54
CA GLU A 53 11.04 11.40 -19.46
C GLU A 53 11.14 9.95 -19.89
N VAL A 54 11.53 9.09 -18.94
CA VAL A 54 11.56 7.63 -19.11
C VAL A 54 10.62 7.02 -18.08
N PHE A 55 9.49 6.48 -18.56
CA PHE A 55 8.47 5.87 -17.73
C PHE A 55 8.71 4.35 -17.56
N PRO A 56 8.26 3.74 -16.44
CA PRO A 56 7.53 4.37 -15.34
C PRO A 56 8.44 5.18 -14.42
N LEU A 57 7.95 6.32 -13.93
CA LEU A 57 8.63 7.13 -12.92
C LEU A 57 8.45 6.47 -11.55
N THR A 58 9.50 5.86 -11.02
CA THR A 58 9.47 5.25 -9.68
C THR A 58 9.93 6.27 -8.66
N ILE A 59 9.06 6.68 -7.73
CA ILE A 59 9.43 7.59 -6.63
C ILE A 59 10.01 6.74 -5.48
N PRO A 60 11.31 6.90 -5.13
CA PRO A 60 11.94 6.12 -4.08
C PRO A 60 11.35 6.37 -2.70
N SER A 61 11.67 5.49 -1.77
CA SER A 61 11.22 5.63 -0.39
C SER A 61 11.71 6.95 0.23
N GLY A 62 10.80 7.69 0.87
CA GLY A 62 11.10 8.97 1.50
C GLY A 62 11.34 10.16 0.56
N VAL A 63 11.18 9.98 -0.76
CA VAL A 63 11.32 11.06 -1.76
C VAL A 63 9.98 11.69 -2.06
N LYS A 64 9.96 13.01 -2.24
CA LYS A 64 8.77 13.80 -2.59
C LYS A 64 8.90 14.36 -3.99
N VAL A 65 7.87 14.20 -4.81
CA VAL A 65 7.70 14.93 -6.07
C VAL A 65 6.55 15.91 -5.88
N VAL A 66 6.86 17.20 -5.99
CA VAL A 66 5.95 18.29 -5.61
C VAL A 66 5.83 19.28 -6.76
N GLY A 67 4.62 19.51 -7.23
CA GLY A 67 4.26 20.59 -8.14
C GLY A 67 3.60 21.75 -7.40
N ASN A 68 2.41 22.14 -7.85
CA ASN A 68 1.61 23.20 -7.25
C ASN A 68 0.35 22.60 -6.59
N GLU A 69 0.38 22.44 -5.27
CA GLU A 69 -0.74 21.86 -4.52
C GLU A 69 -1.97 22.78 -4.50
N ALA A 70 -1.77 24.11 -4.56
CA ALA A 70 -2.86 25.07 -4.46
C ALA A 70 -3.82 24.99 -5.66
N ASN A 71 -3.30 24.71 -6.85
CA ASN A 71 -4.10 24.52 -8.07
C ASN A 71 -4.19 23.05 -8.52
N LYS A 72 -3.78 22.12 -7.66
CA LYS A 72 -3.74 20.68 -7.93
C LYS A 72 -3.01 20.30 -9.23
N GLY A 73 -1.97 21.04 -9.55
CA GLY A 73 -1.08 20.79 -10.68
C GLY A 73 -1.65 21.09 -12.05
N SER A 74 -2.62 22.00 -12.18
CA SER A 74 -3.30 22.30 -13.47
C SER A 74 -2.35 22.65 -14.63
N ASN A 75 -1.16 23.17 -14.34
CA ASN A 75 -0.15 23.57 -15.33
C ASN A 75 1.07 22.62 -15.37
N ILE A 76 1.03 21.53 -14.61
CA ILE A 76 2.13 20.57 -14.47
C ILE A 76 1.59 19.21 -14.94
N LEU A 77 1.60 19.00 -16.25
CA LEU A 77 1.12 17.78 -16.86
C LEU A 77 2.24 16.76 -16.94
N ILE A 78 2.01 15.57 -16.37
CA ILE A 78 2.88 14.41 -16.50
C ILE A 78 2.15 13.36 -17.31
N GLU A 79 2.61 13.16 -18.54
CA GLU A 79 1.94 12.32 -19.52
C GLU A 79 2.87 11.22 -20.02
N GLY A 80 2.51 9.97 -19.74
CA GLY A 80 3.24 8.84 -20.28
C GLY A 80 2.92 7.52 -19.60
N SER A 81 3.60 6.47 -20.06
CA SER A 81 3.40 5.12 -19.57
C SER A 81 4.67 4.30 -19.75
N GLY A 82 4.93 3.39 -18.83
CA GLY A 82 5.96 2.37 -18.97
C GLY A 82 5.48 1.03 -18.42
N ASN A 83 6.16 -0.04 -18.85
CA ASN A 83 5.85 -1.39 -18.40
C ASN A 83 6.34 -1.60 -16.96
N TYR A 84 5.46 -2.10 -16.11
CA TYR A 84 5.74 -2.46 -14.73
C TYR A 84 5.27 -3.88 -14.44
N LEU A 85 6.18 -4.74 -14.01
CA LEU A 85 5.85 -6.10 -13.59
C LEU A 85 5.36 -6.08 -12.15
N SER A 86 4.04 -6.12 -11.98
CA SER A 86 3.42 -6.23 -10.66
C SER A 86 3.75 -7.58 -9.99
N ARG A 87 3.84 -7.58 -8.66
CA ARG A 87 4.07 -8.80 -7.85
C ARG A 87 2.76 -9.53 -7.51
N THR A 88 1.65 -8.80 -7.53
CA THR A 88 0.30 -9.23 -7.11
C THR A 88 -0.67 -9.28 -8.29
N PHE A 89 -0.25 -8.74 -9.44
CA PHE A 89 -0.94 -8.79 -10.73
C PHE A 89 0.08 -9.10 -11.85
N ALA A 90 -0.39 -9.21 -13.10
CA ALA A 90 0.47 -9.36 -14.28
C ALA A 90 1.15 -8.02 -14.67
N GLY A 91 1.87 -7.99 -15.79
CA GLY A 91 2.42 -6.75 -16.35
C GLY A 91 1.36 -5.64 -16.49
N GLN A 92 1.74 -4.44 -16.05
CA GLN A 92 0.91 -3.23 -16.04
C GLN A 92 1.57 -2.12 -16.85
N ASN A 93 0.77 -1.23 -17.41
CA ASN A 93 1.22 0.01 -18.02
C ASN A 93 0.96 1.14 -17.02
N VAL A 94 2.01 1.77 -16.51
CA VAL A 94 1.90 2.75 -15.41
C VAL A 94 2.73 4.00 -15.66
N THR A 95 2.24 5.16 -15.23
CA THR A 95 3.04 6.41 -15.28
C THR A 95 3.96 6.49 -14.07
N PHE A 96 3.44 6.21 -12.88
CA PHE A 96 4.17 6.25 -11.62
C PHE A 96 4.11 4.93 -10.84
N VAL A 97 5.21 4.65 -10.12
CA VAL A 97 5.28 3.62 -9.06
C VAL A 97 5.75 4.29 -7.77
N LEU A 98 5.01 4.13 -6.68
CA LEU A 98 5.33 4.81 -5.41
C LEU A 98 5.77 3.82 -4.34
N LEU A 99 6.96 4.05 -3.78
CA LEU A 99 7.52 3.24 -2.69
C LEU A 99 7.17 3.79 -1.30
N ASN A 100 7.74 3.20 -0.24
CA ASN A 100 7.36 3.52 1.15
C ASN A 100 7.71 4.95 1.54
N GLY A 101 6.73 5.73 1.99
CA GLY A 101 6.94 7.13 2.35
C GLY A 101 7.25 8.02 1.14
N ALA A 102 7.09 7.52 -0.08
CA ALA A 102 7.11 8.37 -1.27
C ALA A 102 5.91 9.32 -1.25
N GLU A 103 6.10 10.54 -1.75
CA GLU A 103 5.02 11.53 -1.86
C GLU A 103 4.89 12.04 -3.30
N LEU A 104 3.66 12.07 -3.82
CA LEU A 104 3.31 12.72 -5.08
C LEU A 104 2.27 13.81 -4.81
N ARG A 105 2.60 15.06 -5.13
CA ARG A 105 1.80 16.22 -4.75
C ARG A 105 1.70 17.29 -5.82
N GLY A 106 0.51 17.88 -5.99
CA GLY A 106 0.35 19.09 -6.81
C GLY A 106 0.66 18.91 -8.30
N VAL A 107 0.40 17.73 -8.87
CA VAL A 107 0.62 17.48 -10.30
C VAL A 107 -0.66 17.01 -11.01
N THR A 108 -0.71 17.19 -12.32
CA THR A 108 -1.69 16.52 -13.19
C THR A 108 -1.04 15.30 -13.84
N VAL A 109 -1.69 14.14 -13.80
CA VAL A 109 -1.16 12.89 -14.39
C VAL A 109 -2.17 12.27 -15.35
N THR A 110 -1.69 11.93 -16.55
CA THR A 110 -2.44 11.24 -17.59
C THR A 110 -1.67 10.02 -18.09
N ASN A 111 -2.34 8.86 -18.16
CA ASN A 111 -1.81 7.67 -18.83
C ASN A 111 -2.62 7.30 -20.08
N PRO A 112 -2.16 7.70 -21.29
CA PRO A 112 -2.91 7.47 -22.52
C PRO A 112 -2.76 6.05 -23.10
N ALA A 113 -1.87 5.21 -22.55
CA ALA A 113 -1.59 3.88 -23.07
C ALA A 113 -2.76 2.92 -22.83
N SER A 114 -2.92 1.90 -23.68
CA SER A 114 -3.92 0.86 -23.45
C SER A 114 -3.73 0.21 -22.08
N ARG A 115 -4.81 0.12 -21.30
CA ARG A 115 -4.80 -0.34 -19.89
C ARG A 115 -3.84 0.45 -18.99
N GLY A 116 -3.56 1.70 -19.34
CA GLY A 116 -2.67 2.59 -18.60
C GLY A 116 -3.30 3.13 -17.32
N SER A 117 -2.68 2.84 -16.17
CA SER A 117 -3.01 3.44 -14.88
C SER A 117 -2.03 4.58 -14.58
N ALA A 118 -2.48 5.71 -14.05
CA ALA A 118 -1.57 6.82 -13.76
C ALA A 118 -0.60 6.47 -12.61
N VAL A 119 -1.10 5.96 -11.49
CA VAL A 119 -0.28 5.62 -10.32
C VAL A 119 -0.50 4.17 -9.91
N TRP A 120 0.59 3.44 -9.69
CA TRP A 120 0.59 2.09 -9.14
C TRP A 120 1.26 2.06 -7.76
N ILE A 121 0.55 1.49 -6.79
CA ILE A 121 0.97 1.36 -5.39
C ILE A 121 0.84 -0.10 -5.00
N GLU A 122 1.95 -0.73 -4.62
CA GLU A 122 1.98 -2.18 -4.40
C GLU A 122 2.75 -2.56 -3.14
N SER A 123 2.01 -2.96 -2.10
CA SER A 123 2.52 -3.26 -0.77
C SER A 123 3.45 -2.17 -0.23
N SER A 124 3.05 -0.91 -0.44
CA SER A 124 3.75 0.28 0.04
C SER A 124 2.81 1.29 0.71
N THR A 125 3.38 2.27 1.41
CA THR A 125 2.64 3.29 2.18
C THR A 125 2.98 4.73 1.75
N PRO A 126 2.70 5.14 0.51
CA PRO A 126 2.97 6.50 0.05
C PRO A 126 1.84 7.48 0.39
N THR A 127 2.11 8.76 0.18
CA THR A 127 1.09 9.82 0.15
C THR A 127 0.88 10.32 -1.26
N VAL A 128 -0.38 10.36 -1.70
CA VAL A 128 -0.81 10.98 -2.96
C VAL A 128 -1.78 12.10 -2.59
N ALA A 129 -1.34 13.35 -2.70
CA ALA A 129 -2.13 14.47 -2.20
C ALA A 129 -2.23 15.66 -3.16
N ASN A 130 -3.41 16.28 -3.22
CA ASN A 130 -3.64 17.52 -3.98
C ASN A 130 -3.23 17.40 -5.46
N ASN A 131 -3.47 16.25 -6.10
CA ASN A 131 -3.19 16.03 -7.53
C ASN A 131 -4.47 16.03 -8.36
N THR A 132 -4.30 16.08 -9.68
CA THR A 132 -5.36 15.83 -10.67
C THR A 132 -4.99 14.58 -11.49
N PHE A 133 -5.83 13.54 -11.46
CA PHE A 133 -5.68 12.34 -12.27
C PHE A 133 -6.77 12.32 -13.33
N THR A 134 -6.38 12.51 -14.58
CA THR A 134 -7.35 12.69 -15.66
C THR A 134 -7.02 11.89 -16.90
N GLN A 135 -8.06 11.56 -17.69
CA GLN A 135 -7.94 11.00 -19.03
C GLN A 135 -7.05 9.74 -19.15
N SER A 136 -6.87 9.01 -18.05
CA SER A 136 -6.14 7.75 -18.06
C SER A 136 -7.02 6.65 -18.64
N LYS A 137 -6.45 5.76 -19.45
CA LYS A 137 -7.21 4.67 -20.11
C LYS A 137 -7.67 3.58 -19.15
N ARG A 138 -7.21 3.60 -17.90
CA ARG A 138 -7.71 2.74 -16.83
C ARG A 138 -8.05 3.59 -15.60
N GLU A 139 -7.23 3.54 -14.55
CA GLU A 139 -7.46 4.29 -13.32
C GLU A 139 -6.48 5.41 -13.07
N GLY A 140 -6.90 6.39 -12.25
CA GLY A 140 -5.98 7.38 -11.71
C GLY A 140 -4.99 6.73 -10.73
N VAL A 141 -5.48 6.03 -9.71
CA VAL A 141 -4.64 5.33 -8.73
C VAL A 141 -5.09 3.89 -8.57
N PHE A 142 -4.14 2.95 -8.61
CA PHE A 142 -4.36 1.55 -8.29
C PHE A 142 -3.49 1.13 -7.09
N ALA A 143 -4.13 0.68 -6.01
CA ALA A 143 -3.48 0.14 -4.82
C ALA A 143 -3.72 -1.37 -4.68
N THR A 144 -2.64 -2.13 -4.47
CA THR A 144 -2.68 -3.60 -4.43
C THR A 144 -1.67 -4.20 -3.43
N GLY A 145 -1.79 -5.51 -3.23
CA GLY A 145 -1.04 -6.27 -2.25
C GLY A 145 -1.49 -5.89 -0.86
N ASP A 146 -0.55 -5.45 -0.03
CA ASP A 146 -0.78 -4.96 1.33
C ASP A 146 -0.55 -3.44 1.39
N ALA A 147 -0.83 -2.72 0.29
CA ALA A 147 -0.64 -1.28 0.26
C ALA A 147 -1.46 -0.59 1.35
N ASN A 148 -0.95 0.50 1.90
CA ASN A 148 -1.68 1.35 2.84
C ASN A 148 -1.38 2.83 2.55
N PRO A 149 -1.83 3.35 1.38
CA PRO A 149 -1.57 4.72 0.99
C PRO A 149 -2.50 5.70 1.70
N VAL A 150 -2.05 6.95 1.79
CA VAL A 150 -2.91 8.10 2.06
C VAL A 150 -3.20 8.79 0.73
N ILE A 151 -4.46 8.79 0.30
CA ILE A 151 -4.94 9.43 -0.93
C ILE A 151 -5.83 10.60 -0.50
N LEU A 152 -5.30 11.81 -0.56
CA LEU A 152 -5.87 12.99 0.09
C LEU A 152 -6.16 14.14 -0.89
N ASN A 153 -7.38 14.65 -0.90
CA ASN A 153 -7.73 15.89 -1.59
C ASN A 153 -7.36 15.92 -3.09
N ASN A 154 -7.33 14.78 -3.76
CA ASN A 154 -7.09 14.69 -5.20
C ASN A 154 -8.38 14.88 -6.00
N VAL A 155 -8.23 15.15 -7.29
CA VAL A 155 -9.30 15.16 -8.28
C VAL A 155 -9.10 13.99 -9.23
N PHE A 156 -10.11 13.17 -9.41
CA PHE A 156 -10.15 12.07 -10.36
C PHE A 156 -11.24 12.34 -11.38
N SER A 157 -10.86 12.60 -12.62
CA SER A 157 -11.80 13.00 -13.67
C SER A 157 -11.58 12.24 -14.97
N GLU A 158 -12.64 11.89 -15.71
CA GLU A 158 -12.52 11.42 -17.10
C GLU A 158 -11.61 10.18 -17.31
N ASN A 159 -11.36 9.40 -16.25
CA ASN A 159 -10.61 8.15 -16.35
C ASN A 159 -11.52 7.04 -16.88
N ALA A 160 -11.07 6.31 -17.90
CA ALA A 160 -11.91 5.40 -18.65
C ALA A 160 -12.41 4.19 -17.83
N ALA A 161 -11.66 3.75 -16.81
CA ALA A 161 -12.11 2.75 -15.86
C ALA A 161 -12.53 3.41 -14.54
N ASN A 162 -11.64 3.60 -13.58
CA ASN A 162 -12.01 4.05 -12.23
C ASN A 162 -11.24 5.29 -11.80
N GLY A 163 -11.72 6.05 -10.82
CA GLY A 163 -10.88 7.04 -10.16
C GLY A 163 -9.78 6.36 -9.35
N VAL A 164 -10.20 5.61 -8.33
CA VAL A 164 -9.32 4.79 -7.47
C VAL A 164 -9.76 3.33 -7.50
N SER A 165 -8.80 2.42 -7.64
CA SER A 165 -8.98 0.97 -7.44
C SER A 165 -8.15 0.51 -6.24
N ILE A 166 -8.77 -0.19 -5.28
CA ILE A 166 -8.08 -0.84 -4.16
C ILE A 166 -8.43 -2.33 -4.16
N ALA A 167 -7.40 -3.18 -4.25
CA ALA A 167 -7.55 -4.62 -4.39
C ALA A 167 -6.65 -5.41 -3.43
N LYS A 168 -6.77 -6.75 -3.48
CA LYS A 168 -6.05 -7.69 -2.61
C LYS A 168 -6.32 -7.40 -1.14
N ASN A 169 -5.28 -7.23 -0.32
CA ASN A 169 -5.39 -6.94 1.12
C ASN A 169 -5.14 -5.46 1.40
N SER A 170 -5.23 -4.61 0.36
CA SER A 170 -4.83 -3.23 0.50
C SER A 170 -5.77 -2.50 1.44
N LYS A 171 -5.14 -1.76 2.33
CA LYS A 171 -5.74 -0.80 3.23
C LYS A 171 -5.49 0.58 2.64
N GLY A 172 -5.77 1.61 3.41
CA GLY A 172 -5.48 2.98 3.02
C GLY A 172 -6.57 3.92 3.47
N GLN A 173 -6.23 5.20 3.44
CA GLN A 173 -7.16 6.27 3.72
C GLN A 173 -7.41 7.03 2.42
N ILE A 174 -8.67 7.04 1.99
CA ILE A 174 -9.12 7.83 0.84
C ILE A 174 -9.97 8.95 1.44
N GLN A 175 -9.42 10.17 1.47
CA GLN A 175 -10.06 11.29 2.15
C GLN A 175 -10.15 12.56 1.29
N GLY A 176 -11.32 13.20 1.32
CA GLY A 176 -11.51 14.54 0.74
C GLY A 176 -11.33 14.60 -0.78
N ASN A 177 -11.32 13.45 -1.46
CA ASN A 177 -11.10 13.40 -2.91
C ASN A 177 -12.40 13.67 -3.65
N THR A 178 -12.27 14.19 -4.87
CA THR A 178 -13.40 14.42 -5.79
C THR A 178 -13.30 13.49 -6.98
N PHE A 179 -14.39 12.78 -7.31
CA PHE A 179 -14.45 11.78 -8.37
C PHE A 179 -15.60 12.10 -9.31
N PHE A 180 -15.32 12.36 -10.60
CA PHE A 180 -16.38 12.61 -11.58
C PHE A 180 -16.06 12.14 -12.99
N LYS A 181 -17.10 11.76 -13.75
CA LYS A 181 -16.97 11.29 -15.13
C LYS A 181 -15.98 10.13 -15.31
N THR A 182 -15.89 9.25 -14.32
CA THR A 182 -15.17 7.98 -14.42
C THR A 182 -16.16 6.82 -14.61
N GLY A 183 -15.67 5.62 -14.93
CA GLY A 183 -16.51 4.42 -14.84
C GLY A 183 -16.94 4.18 -13.38
N PHE A 184 -16.03 3.82 -12.49
CA PHE A 184 -16.32 3.81 -11.06
C PHE A 184 -15.55 4.90 -10.32
N GLY A 185 -16.20 5.68 -9.48
CA GLY A 185 -15.49 6.64 -8.64
C GLY A 185 -14.42 5.93 -7.80
N ILE A 186 -14.86 4.96 -6.99
CA ILE A 186 -13.97 4.11 -6.19
C ILE A 186 -14.38 2.64 -6.36
N ALA A 187 -13.42 1.79 -6.72
CA ALA A 187 -13.60 0.34 -6.80
C ALA A 187 -12.77 -0.37 -5.72
N ILE A 188 -13.41 -1.25 -4.95
CA ILE A 188 -12.83 -1.97 -3.83
C ILE A 188 -13.12 -3.46 -4.02
N SER A 189 -12.08 -4.30 -4.05
CA SER A 189 -12.21 -5.73 -4.35
C SER A 189 -11.36 -6.63 -3.46
N ASP A 190 -11.50 -7.94 -3.65
CA ASP A 190 -10.82 -8.98 -2.86
C ASP A 190 -11.06 -8.81 -1.35
N ALA A 191 -10.01 -8.74 -0.52
CA ALA A 191 -10.10 -8.55 0.94
C ALA A 191 -9.73 -7.10 1.36
N ALA A 192 -9.81 -6.15 0.44
CA ALA A 192 -9.42 -4.78 0.71
C ALA A 192 -10.30 -4.14 1.79
N SER A 193 -9.70 -3.32 2.64
CA SER A 193 -10.35 -2.68 3.79
C SER A 193 -9.91 -1.22 3.99
N PRO A 194 -10.04 -0.35 2.97
CA PRO A 194 -9.72 1.06 3.13
C PRO A 194 -10.77 1.79 3.96
N THR A 195 -10.38 2.94 4.50
CA THR A 195 -11.32 3.91 5.10
C THR A 195 -11.56 5.04 4.11
N LEU A 196 -12.83 5.31 3.82
CA LEU A 196 -13.29 6.36 2.91
C LEU A 196 -13.95 7.45 3.75
N ILE A 197 -13.41 8.67 3.70
CA ILE A 197 -13.83 9.79 4.54
C ILE A 197 -14.04 11.05 3.67
N ASP A 198 -15.19 11.72 3.80
CA ASP A 198 -15.44 13.04 3.21
C ASP A 198 -15.20 13.11 1.67
N ASN A 199 -15.36 12.00 0.94
CA ASN A 199 -15.17 12.02 -0.52
C ASN A 199 -16.43 12.49 -1.24
N LYS A 200 -16.25 13.23 -2.33
CA LYS A 200 -17.32 13.70 -3.23
C LYS A 200 -17.28 12.88 -4.51
N ILE A 201 -18.35 12.15 -4.81
CA ILE A 201 -18.39 11.14 -5.86
C ILE A 201 -19.64 11.39 -6.71
N SER A 202 -19.48 11.93 -7.90
CA SER A 202 -20.63 12.33 -8.72
C SER A 202 -20.43 12.15 -10.21
N GLU A 203 -21.49 11.92 -10.97
CA GLU A 203 -21.44 11.82 -12.44
C GLU A 203 -20.50 10.71 -12.95
N ASN A 204 -20.31 9.64 -12.18
CA ASN A 204 -19.62 8.43 -12.63
C ASN A 204 -20.64 7.42 -13.16
N ARG A 205 -20.21 6.34 -13.83
CA ARG A 205 -21.14 5.23 -14.10
C ARG A 205 -21.66 4.65 -12.77
N SER A 206 -20.79 4.35 -11.81
CA SER A 206 -21.19 4.05 -10.43
C SER A 206 -20.29 4.80 -9.45
N GLY A 207 -20.82 5.17 -8.29
CA GLY A 207 -20.08 5.90 -7.28
C GLY A 207 -19.00 5.03 -6.62
N ILE A 208 -19.42 4.18 -5.68
CA ILE A 208 -18.55 3.24 -4.96
C ILE A 208 -18.99 1.81 -5.30
N VAL A 209 -18.04 0.95 -5.69
CA VAL A 209 -18.30 -0.47 -5.93
C VAL A 209 -17.43 -1.30 -4.99
N VAL A 210 -18.06 -2.15 -4.18
CA VAL A 210 -17.40 -3.02 -3.20
C VAL A 210 -17.72 -4.47 -3.54
N SER A 211 -16.70 -5.30 -3.72
CA SER A 211 -16.85 -6.68 -4.17
C SER A 211 -15.92 -7.65 -3.44
N GLY A 212 -16.05 -8.95 -3.73
CA GLY A 212 -15.23 -10.00 -3.13
C GLY A 212 -15.59 -10.23 -1.66
N THR A 213 -14.61 -10.11 -0.78
CA THR A 213 -14.75 -10.13 0.68
C THR A 213 -14.31 -8.81 1.30
N ALA A 214 -14.39 -7.71 0.54
CA ALA A 214 -13.91 -6.41 0.99
C ALA A 214 -14.73 -5.90 2.18
N ARG A 215 -14.05 -5.14 3.06
CA ARG A 215 -14.58 -4.61 4.32
C ARG A 215 -14.19 -3.14 4.50
N PRO A 216 -14.56 -2.23 3.58
CA PRO A 216 -14.23 -0.83 3.74
C PRO A 216 -15.10 -0.16 4.81
N VAL A 217 -14.57 0.90 5.41
CA VAL A 217 -15.32 1.76 6.35
C VAL A 217 -15.67 3.05 5.62
N LEU A 218 -16.96 3.38 5.55
CA LEU A 218 -17.45 4.56 4.85
C LEU A 218 -17.99 5.58 5.86
N ARG A 219 -17.36 6.76 5.91
CA ARG A 219 -17.82 7.89 6.74
C ARG A 219 -17.96 9.18 5.95
N ASN A 220 -19.11 9.84 6.10
CA ASN A 220 -19.36 11.18 5.54
C ASN A 220 -19.09 11.31 4.02
N ASN A 221 -19.19 10.21 3.27
CA ASN A 221 -19.01 10.26 1.83
C ASN A 221 -20.30 10.75 1.17
N PHE A 222 -20.15 11.50 0.09
CA PHE A 222 -21.24 12.08 -0.66
C PHE A 222 -21.24 11.51 -2.08
N SER A 223 -22.21 10.65 -2.40
CA SER A 223 -22.34 9.96 -3.69
C SER A 223 -23.67 10.30 -4.36
N GLU A 224 -23.64 11.10 -5.43
CA GLU A 224 -24.86 11.54 -6.12
C GLU A 224 -24.72 11.63 -7.64
N LYS A 225 -25.85 11.55 -8.35
CA LYS A 225 -25.90 11.75 -9.81
C LYS A 225 -25.00 10.79 -10.60
N ASN A 226 -24.69 9.62 -10.05
CA ASN A 226 -24.05 8.56 -10.81
C ASN A 226 -25.09 7.89 -11.72
N THR A 227 -24.69 7.44 -12.91
CA THR A 227 -25.62 6.90 -13.93
C THR A 227 -26.32 5.62 -13.48
N ASP A 228 -25.59 4.75 -12.77
CA ASP A 228 -26.12 3.53 -12.17
C ASP A 228 -26.37 3.77 -10.68
N ASP A 229 -25.39 3.50 -9.81
CA ASP A 229 -25.63 3.45 -8.37
C ASP A 229 -24.71 4.35 -7.55
N GLY A 230 -25.18 4.77 -6.37
CA GLY A 230 -24.37 5.49 -5.38
C GLY A 230 -23.35 4.59 -4.68
N LEU A 231 -23.82 3.43 -4.20
CA LEU A 231 -23.00 2.33 -3.65
C LEU A 231 -23.52 0.99 -4.16
N THR A 232 -22.65 0.17 -4.74
CA THR A 232 -22.93 -1.21 -5.14
C THR A 232 -22.10 -2.19 -4.31
N VAL A 233 -22.75 -3.16 -3.66
CA VAL A 233 -22.11 -4.21 -2.87
C VAL A 233 -22.35 -5.56 -3.54
N ILE A 234 -21.29 -6.34 -3.76
CA ILE A 234 -21.33 -7.57 -4.56
C ILE A 234 -20.66 -8.72 -3.79
N ALA A 235 -21.14 -9.95 -4.02
CA ALA A 235 -20.59 -11.18 -3.45
C ALA A 235 -20.65 -11.19 -1.91
N ASN A 236 -19.52 -11.48 -1.25
CA ASN A 236 -19.44 -11.56 0.22
C ASN A 236 -18.89 -10.28 0.84
N ALA A 237 -18.91 -9.15 0.11
CA ALA A 237 -18.50 -7.85 0.62
C ALA A 237 -19.41 -7.43 1.78
N LEU A 238 -18.86 -6.64 2.70
CA LEU A 238 -19.56 -6.16 3.88
C LEU A 238 -18.96 -4.81 4.30
N PRO A 239 -19.33 -3.71 3.61
CA PRO A 239 -18.91 -2.38 4.02
C PRO A 239 -19.52 -2.02 5.38
N ASP A 240 -18.74 -1.34 6.21
CA ASP A 240 -19.22 -0.69 7.43
C ASP A 240 -19.89 0.64 7.05
N LEU A 241 -21.22 0.65 7.13
CA LEU A 241 -22.09 1.81 6.90
C LEU A 241 -22.56 2.44 8.23
N GLY A 242 -21.79 2.29 9.30
CA GLY A 242 -22.07 2.89 10.60
C GLY A 242 -22.63 1.92 11.63
N SER A 243 -22.62 2.39 12.87
CA SER A 243 -23.22 1.75 14.04
C SER A 243 -23.88 2.82 14.92
N THR A 244 -24.63 2.42 15.95
CA THR A 244 -25.28 3.35 16.87
C THR A 244 -24.31 4.28 17.60
N ASN A 245 -23.08 3.80 17.88
CA ASN A 245 -22.04 4.59 18.54
C ASN A 245 -21.11 5.33 17.56
N ASN A 246 -21.15 4.96 16.27
CA ASN A 246 -20.33 5.58 15.23
C ASN A 246 -21.13 5.62 13.93
N PRO A 247 -22.05 6.60 13.78
CA PRO A 247 -22.90 6.73 12.60
C PRO A 247 -22.10 6.89 11.31
N GLY A 248 -22.66 6.39 10.21
CA GLY A 248 -22.01 6.44 8.91
C GLY A 248 -21.92 7.85 8.32
N GLY A 249 -22.97 8.66 8.46
CA GLY A 249 -23.01 10.04 7.94
C GLY A 249 -22.92 10.13 6.41
N ASN A 250 -22.99 9.02 5.69
CA ASN A 250 -22.88 9.02 4.23
C ASN A 250 -24.19 9.52 3.62
N VAL A 251 -24.09 10.21 2.48
CA VAL A 251 -25.22 10.68 1.69
C VAL A 251 -25.15 10.00 0.33
N LEU A 252 -26.09 9.10 0.06
CA LEU A 252 -26.25 8.44 -1.23
C LEU A 252 -27.62 8.84 -1.78
N ARG A 253 -27.65 9.69 -2.80
CA ARG A 253 -28.91 10.26 -3.30
C ARG A 253 -28.88 10.56 -4.78
N ASN A 254 -30.05 10.63 -5.42
CA ASN A 254 -30.19 11.07 -6.81
C ASN A 254 -29.32 10.26 -7.79
N ASN A 255 -29.05 8.99 -7.51
CA ASN A 255 -28.37 8.10 -8.44
C ASN A 255 -29.39 7.47 -9.42
N GLY A 256 -28.95 7.11 -10.62
CA GLY A 256 -29.84 6.74 -11.72
C GLY A 256 -30.70 5.52 -11.40
N LYS A 257 -30.07 4.38 -11.09
CA LYS A 257 -30.73 3.14 -10.71
C LYS A 257 -31.00 3.11 -9.20
N PHE A 258 -29.99 2.91 -8.37
CA PHE A 258 -30.15 2.80 -6.91
C PHE A 258 -29.21 3.74 -6.16
N ASP A 259 -29.66 4.30 -5.04
CA ASP A 259 -28.75 4.97 -4.12
C ASP A 259 -27.86 3.95 -3.40
N LEU A 260 -28.42 2.79 -3.06
CA LEU A 260 -27.67 1.63 -2.57
C LEU A 260 -28.20 0.34 -3.19
N GLN A 261 -27.32 -0.42 -3.84
CA GLN A 261 -27.59 -1.78 -4.30
C GLN A 261 -26.76 -2.78 -3.49
N ASN A 262 -27.42 -3.64 -2.72
CA ASN A 262 -26.81 -4.83 -2.14
C ASN A 262 -27.12 -6.07 -3.00
N ALA A 263 -26.24 -6.36 -3.96
CA ALA A 263 -26.24 -7.59 -4.73
C ALA A 263 -25.41 -8.71 -4.04
N GLY A 264 -25.01 -8.52 -2.78
CA GLY A 264 -24.29 -9.48 -1.98
C GLY A 264 -25.19 -10.43 -1.19
N THR A 265 -24.57 -11.39 -0.51
CA THR A 265 -25.24 -12.39 0.33
C THR A 265 -25.47 -11.91 1.76
N ASN A 266 -24.64 -10.99 2.24
CA ASN A 266 -24.74 -10.47 3.60
C ASN A 266 -25.84 -9.40 3.71
N LYS A 267 -26.58 -9.42 4.83
CA LYS A 267 -27.44 -8.29 5.20
C LYS A 267 -26.57 -7.10 5.60
N LEU A 268 -26.81 -5.93 5.00
CA LEU A 268 -26.14 -4.70 5.40
C LEU A 268 -26.93 -4.00 6.50
N ILE A 269 -26.21 -3.35 7.42
CA ILE A 269 -26.79 -2.47 8.44
C ILE A 269 -26.36 -1.05 8.11
N SER A 270 -27.33 -0.16 7.90
CA SER A 270 -27.12 1.26 7.61
C SER A 270 -27.56 2.08 8.82
N VAL A 271 -26.62 2.78 9.45
CA VAL A 271 -26.89 3.58 10.65
C VAL A 271 -26.45 5.03 10.43
N GLY A 272 -27.40 5.96 10.52
CA GLY A 272 -27.12 7.40 10.35
C GLY A 272 -26.64 7.81 8.96
N ASN A 273 -27.07 7.11 7.90
CA ASN A 273 -26.84 7.53 6.51
C ASN A 273 -28.11 8.13 5.92
N GLN A 274 -27.94 9.08 5.00
CA GLN A 274 -29.02 9.66 4.21
C GLN A 274 -29.10 8.91 2.88
N ILE A 275 -30.05 7.99 2.79
CA ILE A 275 -30.29 7.13 1.62
C ILE A 275 -31.80 7.06 1.44
N ASP A 276 -32.30 7.26 0.23
CA ASP A 276 -33.73 7.08 -0.06
C ASP A 276 -34.07 5.57 -0.06
N PRO A 277 -34.89 5.07 0.89
CA PRO A 277 -35.24 3.65 0.94
C PRO A 277 -35.96 3.14 -0.30
N ALA A 278 -36.65 4.00 -1.06
CA ALA A 278 -37.29 3.63 -2.32
C ALA A 278 -36.26 3.39 -3.45
N LYS A 279 -35.06 3.93 -3.30
CA LYS A 279 -33.93 3.79 -4.23
C LYS A 279 -32.94 2.73 -3.75
N VAL A 280 -33.39 1.79 -2.93
CA VAL A 280 -32.56 0.73 -2.36
C VAL A 280 -33.01 -0.63 -2.87
N THR A 281 -32.06 -1.53 -3.15
CA THR A 281 -32.35 -2.92 -3.48
C THR A 281 -31.41 -3.89 -2.76
N GLY A 282 -31.91 -5.08 -2.44
CA GLY A 282 -31.19 -6.11 -1.69
C GLY A 282 -31.43 -6.06 -0.17
N SER A 283 -30.77 -6.97 0.56
CA SER A 283 -31.01 -7.16 2.01
C SER A 283 -30.27 -6.10 2.83
N ILE A 284 -30.99 -5.05 3.26
CA ILE A 284 -30.46 -3.94 4.06
C ILE A 284 -31.44 -3.63 5.19
N GLU A 285 -30.90 -3.35 6.38
CA GLU A 285 -31.64 -2.81 7.52
C GLU A 285 -31.17 -1.39 7.82
N PHE A 286 -32.15 -0.49 7.94
CA PHE A 286 -31.93 0.88 8.35
C PHE A 286 -32.19 0.98 9.86
N VAL A 287 -31.20 1.46 10.60
CA VAL A 287 -31.34 1.74 12.03
C VAL A 287 -31.44 3.24 12.22
N ASP A 288 -32.59 3.67 12.72
CA ASP A 288 -32.79 5.06 13.13
C ASP A 288 -32.09 5.31 14.47
N ILE A 289 -31.35 6.42 14.54
CA ILE A 289 -30.63 6.85 15.74
C ILE A 289 -31.20 8.14 16.32
N GLY A 290 -32.35 8.62 15.83
CA GLY A 290 -33.03 9.80 16.37
C GLY A 290 -32.21 11.09 16.27
N LEU A 291 -31.17 11.12 15.43
CA LEU A 291 -30.45 12.35 15.14
C LEU A 291 -31.38 13.29 14.37
N PRO A 292 -31.43 14.60 14.71
CA PRO A 292 -32.28 15.54 14.00
C PRO A 292 -31.94 15.48 12.52
N THR A 293 -32.94 15.16 11.70
CA THR A 293 -32.83 15.25 10.24
C THR A 293 -32.35 16.67 9.93
N PRO A 294 -31.17 16.87 9.31
CA PRO A 294 -30.78 18.19 8.89
C PRO A 294 -31.87 18.68 7.94
N THR A 295 -32.54 19.78 8.32
CA THR A 295 -33.48 20.48 7.46
C THR A 295 -32.82 20.66 6.10
N PRO A 296 -33.48 20.32 4.98
CA PRO A 296 -32.87 20.48 3.66
C PRO A 296 -32.38 21.92 3.55
N THR A 297 -31.07 22.12 3.50
CA THR A 297 -30.51 23.41 3.13
C THR A 297 -31.09 23.72 1.75
N PRO A 298 -31.84 24.83 1.60
CA PRO A 298 -32.46 25.15 0.32
C PRO A 298 -31.38 25.11 -0.74
N THR A 299 -31.65 24.39 -1.82
CA THR A 299 -30.84 24.42 -3.04
C THR A 299 -30.58 25.89 -3.35
N PRO A 300 -29.31 26.37 -3.41
CA PRO A 300 -29.07 27.73 -3.84
C PRO A 300 -29.74 27.87 -5.20
N THR A 301 -30.73 28.77 -5.30
CA THR A 301 -31.28 29.22 -6.57
C THR A 301 -30.08 29.52 -7.47
N PRO A 302 -30.02 28.99 -8.71
CA PRO A 302 -28.89 29.28 -9.60
C PRO A 302 -28.77 30.79 -9.71
N THR A 303 -27.72 31.36 -9.11
CA THR A 303 -27.35 32.74 -9.37
C THR A 303 -27.11 32.81 -10.88
N PRO A 304 -27.82 33.69 -11.62
CA PRO A 304 -27.62 33.79 -13.05
C PRO A 304 -26.14 34.02 -13.32
N THR A 305 -25.57 33.19 -14.19
CA THR A 305 -24.23 33.35 -14.75
C THR A 305 -24.07 34.82 -15.15
N PRO A 306 -23.09 35.58 -14.60
CA PRO A 306 -22.86 36.93 -15.08
C PRO A 306 -22.50 36.83 -16.56
N THR A 307 -23.31 37.49 -17.38
CA THR A 307 -23.03 37.74 -18.80
C THR A 307 -21.60 38.28 -18.92
N PRO A 308 -20.76 37.76 -19.84
CA PRO A 308 -19.40 38.28 -20.01
C PRO A 308 -19.47 39.78 -20.27
N THR A 309 -18.91 40.56 -19.35
CA THR A 309 -18.70 42.00 -19.56
C THR A 309 -17.67 42.15 -20.67
N PRO A 310 -17.94 42.94 -21.73
CA PRO A 310 -16.99 43.10 -22.83
C PRO A 310 -15.67 43.68 -22.33
N THR A 311 -14.58 43.07 -22.78
CA THR A 311 -13.19 43.49 -22.58
C THR A 311 -13.03 45.00 -22.83
N PRO A 312 -12.53 45.79 -21.87
CA PRO A 312 -12.22 47.20 -22.14
C PRO A 312 -11.00 47.29 -23.07
N THR A 313 -11.19 48.07 -24.14
CA THR A 313 -10.17 48.49 -25.11
C THR A 313 -8.98 49.17 -24.42
N PRO A 314 -7.72 48.91 -24.84
CA PRO A 314 -6.54 49.56 -24.26
C PRO A 314 -6.56 51.08 -24.52
N THR A 315 -6.46 51.86 -23.44
CA THR A 315 -6.28 53.32 -23.49
C THR A 315 -4.78 53.65 -23.54
N PRO A 316 -4.33 54.59 -24.39
CA PRO A 316 -2.92 54.83 -24.65
C PRO A 316 -2.15 55.46 -23.47
N THR A 317 -0.90 55.02 -23.36
CA THR A 317 0.19 55.47 -22.48
C THR A 317 0.40 56.99 -22.49
N PRO A 318 0.43 57.68 -21.33
CA PRO A 318 1.02 59.01 -21.24
C PRO A 318 2.55 58.95 -20.99
N THR A 319 3.25 59.78 -21.76
CA THR A 319 4.68 60.13 -21.78
C THR A 319 5.24 60.60 -20.42
N PRO A 320 6.54 60.36 -20.09
CA PRO A 320 7.14 60.69 -18.80
C PRO A 320 7.62 62.15 -18.69
N THR A 321 7.53 62.76 -17.49
CA THR A 321 8.29 63.97 -17.10
C THR A 321 8.27 64.12 -15.55
N PRO A 322 9.17 64.92 -14.94
CA PRO A 322 10.56 64.60 -14.58
C PRO A 322 10.78 64.41 -13.06
N THR A 323 11.94 63.83 -12.75
CA THR A 323 12.59 63.60 -11.46
C THR A 323 12.52 64.76 -10.45
N PRO A 324 12.16 64.50 -9.18
CA PRO A 324 12.63 65.29 -8.05
C PRO A 324 13.88 64.69 -7.37
N THR A 325 14.77 65.62 -7.04
CA THR A 325 16.03 65.64 -6.30
C THR A 325 16.14 64.70 -5.06
N PRO A 326 17.36 64.20 -4.74
CA PRO A 326 17.60 63.24 -3.65
C PRO A 326 17.28 63.78 -2.24
N THR A 327 16.60 62.96 -1.46
CA THR A 327 16.37 63.12 -0.01
C THR A 327 17.57 62.57 0.77
N PRO A 328 18.04 63.22 1.85
CA PRO A 328 19.27 62.85 2.54
C PRO A 328 19.25 61.46 3.19
N THR A 329 20.43 60.84 3.13
CA THR A 329 20.84 59.55 3.68
C THR A 329 20.38 59.32 5.13
N PRO A 330 19.71 58.18 5.45
CA PRO A 330 19.53 57.77 6.83
C PRO A 330 20.88 57.33 7.44
N THR A 331 21.15 57.88 8.62
CA THR A 331 22.25 57.55 9.54
C THR A 331 22.36 56.03 9.76
N PRO A 332 23.59 55.45 9.84
CA PRO A 332 23.76 54.02 10.08
C PRO A 332 23.25 53.63 11.47
N THR A 333 22.25 52.75 11.49
CA THR A 333 21.83 52.01 12.68
C THR A 333 22.98 51.11 13.16
N PRO A 334 23.34 51.11 14.45
CA PRO A 334 24.40 50.25 14.95
C PRO A 334 24.05 48.77 14.74
N THR A 335 25.02 48.05 14.18
CA THR A 335 25.03 46.60 14.01
C THR A 335 24.73 45.90 15.34
N PRO A 336 23.72 45.00 15.42
CA PRO A 336 23.56 44.17 16.60
C PRO A 336 24.79 43.28 16.75
N THR A 337 25.40 43.36 17.93
CA THR A 337 26.48 42.48 18.40
C THR A 337 26.08 41.02 18.20
N PRO A 338 26.97 40.15 17.69
CA PRO A 338 26.66 38.73 17.55
C PRO A 338 26.40 38.13 18.93
N THR A 339 25.18 37.66 19.15
CA THR A 339 24.85 36.76 20.25
C THR A 339 25.75 35.54 20.16
N PRO A 340 26.44 35.12 21.23
CA PRO A 340 27.27 33.92 21.20
C PRO A 340 26.42 32.71 20.81
N THR A 341 26.88 32.01 19.78
CA THR A 341 26.37 30.71 19.34
C THR A 341 26.26 29.79 20.55
N PRO A 342 25.09 29.21 20.87
CA PRO A 342 25.01 28.20 21.91
C PRO A 342 25.92 27.03 21.52
N THR A 343 26.86 26.72 22.41
CA THR A 343 27.68 25.51 22.37
C THR A 343 26.79 24.31 22.04
N PRO A 344 27.13 23.45 21.05
CA PRO A 344 26.34 22.28 20.75
C PRO A 344 26.23 21.43 22.02
N THR A 345 25.01 21.34 22.53
CA THR A 345 24.68 20.33 23.55
C THR A 345 24.99 18.98 22.91
N PRO A 346 25.76 18.09 23.56
CA PRO A 346 26.04 16.77 22.99
C PRO A 346 24.72 16.11 22.61
N THR A 347 24.58 15.77 21.33
CA THR A 347 23.49 14.94 20.84
C THR A 347 23.40 13.73 21.75
N PRO A 348 22.26 13.47 22.41
CA PRO A 348 22.13 12.28 23.23
C PRO A 348 22.43 11.09 22.35
N THR A 349 23.43 10.30 22.74
CA THR A 349 23.66 8.94 22.24
C THR A 349 22.31 8.27 22.10
N PRO A 350 21.95 7.69 20.93
CA PRO A 350 20.66 7.05 20.76
C PRO A 350 20.48 6.05 21.89
N THR A 351 19.56 6.36 22.80
CA THR A 351 19.08 5.41 23.79
C THR A 351 18.59 4.21 22.96
N PRO A 352 19.08 2.97 23.20
CA PRO A 352 18.57 1.82 22.50
C PRO A 352 17.05 1.84 22.63
N THR A 353 16.35 1.90 21.49
CA THR A 353 14.91 1.75 21.47
C THR A 353 14.59 0.52 22.30
N PRO A 354 13.82 0.65 23.40
CA PRO A 354 13.52 -0.49 24.24
C PRO A 354 12.91 -1.56 23.34
N THR A 355 13.49 -2.76 23.38
CA THR A 355 12.88 -3.95 22.77
C THR A 355 11.43 -4.00 23.24
N PRO A 356 10.44 -3.96 22.32
CA PRO A 356 9.05 -3.86 22.73
C PRO A 356 8.70 -5.04 23.63
N THR A 357 8.31 -4.71 24.85
CA THR A 357 7.57 -5.55 25.79
C THR A 357 6.44 -6.26 25.02
N PRO A 358 6.17 -7.56 25.27
CA PRO A 358 5.35 -8.42 24.40
C PRO A 358 4.06 -7.72 23.97
N VAL A 359 4.02 -7.37 22.68
CA VAL A 359 2.90 -6.67 22.05
C VAL A 359 1.69 -7.59 22.13
N ASP A 360 0.62 -7.11 22.76
CA ASP A 360 -0.70 -7.74 22.65
C ASP A 360 -1.13 -7.70 21.18
N LEU A 361 -0.91 -8.82 20.49
CA LEU A 361 -1.28 -9.00 19.10
C LEU A 361 -2.80 -9.20 19.02
N THR A 362 -3.47 -8.24 18.39
CA THR A 362 -4.95 -8.11 18.40
C THR A 362 -5.66 -9.17 17.55
N ASP A 363 -4.98 -9.74 16.57
CA ASP A 363 -5.55 -10.64 15.55
C ASP A 363 -5.25 -12.14 15.80
N ILE A 364 -4.64 -12.47 16.94
CA ILE A 364 -4.37 -13.88 17.31
C ILE A 364 -5.20 -14.36 18.50
N SER A 365 -6.03 -13.53 19.12
CA SER A 365 -6.70 -13.87 20.40
C SER A 365 -7.48 -15.18 20.36
N ASN A 366 -8.16 -15.47 19.25
CA ASN A 366 -8.92 -16.71 19.04
C ASN A 366 -8.34 -17.60 17.94
N HIS A 367 -7.07 -17.37 17.56
CA HIS A 367 -6.43 -18.08 16.46
C HIS A 367 -5.75 -19.37 16.94
N TRP A 368 -5.86 -20.47 16.19
CA TRP A 368 -5.32 -21.79 16.59
C TRP A 368 -3.81 -21.78 16.86
N ALA A 369 -3.07 -20.93 16.16
CA ALA A 369 -1.62 -20.79 16.29
C ALA A 369 -1.17 -19.76 17.35
N ALA A 370 -2.10 -19.17 18.12
CA ALA A 370 -1.81 -18.05 19.00
C ALA A 370 -0.70 -18.33 20.01
N ALA A 371 -0.70 -19.52 20.62
CA ALA A 371 0.31 -19.91 21.60
C ALA A 371 1.73 -19.94 21.00
N PHE A 372 1.89 -20.55 19.82
CA PHE A 372 3.17 -20.59 19.10
C PHE A 372 3.65 -19.18 18.74
N ILE A 373 2.74 -18.35 18.22
CA ILE A 373 3.06 -16.99 17.79
C ILE A 373 3.50 -16.13 18.98
N ARG A 374 2.76 -16.16 20.09
CA ARG A 374 3.10 -15.38 21.30
C ARG A 374 4.49 -15.73 21.81
N GLU A 375 4.82 -17.02 21.86
CA GLU A 375 6.14 -17.42 22.35
C GLU A 375 7.25 -17.03 21.36
N LEU A 376 7.06 -17.19 20.05
CA LEU A 376 8.05 -16.71 19.08
C LEU A 376 8.24 -15.19 19.13
N VAL A 377 7.20 -14.41 19.43
CA VAL A 377 7.30 -12.96 19.66
C VAL A 377 8.07 -12.66 20.93
N LYS A 378 7.80 -13.38 22.02
CA LYS A 378 8.52 -13.25 23.29
C LYS A 378 10.01 -13.57 23.16
N GLN A 379 10.35 -14.56 22.35
CA GLN A 379 11.74 -14.90 22.00
C GLN A 379 12.36 -13.91 21.00
N GLY A 380 11.58 -12.93 20.55
CA GLY A 380 11.99 -11.96 19.54
C GLY A 380 12.22 -12.56 18.16
N ILE A 381 11.91 -13.84 17.91
CA ILE A 381 12.17 -14.55 16.64
C ILE A 381 11.26 -14.03 15.54
N VAL A 382 9.99 -13.78 15.85
CA VAL A 382 9.07 -13.10 14.96
C VAL A 382 8.60 -11.80 15.60
N SER A 383 8.12 -10.87 14.79
CA SER A 383 7.50 -9.64 15.27
C SER A 383 6.14 -9.47 14.62
N GLY A 384 5.23 -8.83 15.35
CA GLY A 384 4.03 -8.26 14.77
C GLY A 384 4.35 -7.06 13.89
N PHE A 385 3.31 -6.53 13.27
CA PHE A 385 3.31 -5.28 12.54
C PHE A 385 3.07 -4.11 13.51
N PRO A 386 3.43 -2.87 13.12
CA PRO A 386 3.19 -1.68 13.95
C PRO A 386 1.72 -1.46 14.33
N ASP A 387 0.77 -2.02 13.56
CA ASP A 387 -0.67 -2.01 13.84
C ASP A 387 -1.10 -3.03 14.91
N ARG A 388 -0.16 -3.64 15.65
CA ARG A 388 -0.39 -4.68 16.66
C ARG A 388 -1.04 -5.95 16.10
N THR A 389 -0.80 -6.28 14.84
CA THR A 389 -1.26 -7.54 14.21
C THR A 389 -0.09 -8.48 13.92
N PHE A 390 -0.32 -9.78 13.83
CA PHE A 390 0.64 -10.76 13.32
C PHE A 390 0.34 -11.23 11.91
N ARG A 391 -0.92 -11.12 11.46
CA ARG A 391 -1.49 -11.61 10.20
C ARG A 391 -1.28 -13.12 10.03
N PRO A 392 -1.83 -13.95 10.93
CA PRO A 392 -1.56 -15.38 10.96
C PRO A 392 -1.91 -16.10 9.65
N ASP A 393 -2.99 -15.69 8.97
CA ASP A 393 -3.49 -16.35 7.76
C ASP A 393 -2.85 -15.86 6.45
N ALA A 394 -2.01 -14.82 6.50
CA ALA A 394 -1.30 -14.35 5.31
C ALA A 394 -0.18 -15.32 4.91
N THR A 395 0.06 -15.49 3.62
CA THR A 395 1.14 -16.34 3.09
C THR A 395 2.53 -15.73 3.33
N MET A 396 3.56 -16.57 3.43
CA MET A 396 4.94 -16.13 3.65
C MET A 396 5.82 -16.34 2.40
N THR A 397 6.62 -15.33 2.02
CA THR A 397 7.57 -15.47 0.92
C THR A 397 8.82 -16.25 1.34
N ARG A 398 9.53 -16.83 0.37
CA ARG A 398 10.79 -17.55 0.59
C ARG A 398 11.87 -16.66 1.24
N ALA A 399 11.93 -15.37 0.89
CA ALA A 399 12.85 -14.42 1.53
C ALA A 399 12.47 -14.12 2.99
N GLN A 400 11.19 -13.95 3.29
CA GLN A 400 10.71 -13.77 4.67
C GLN A 400 10.99 -15.01 5.52
N TYR A 401 10.78 -16.19 4.95
CA TYR A 401 11.10 -17.44 5.61
C TYR A 401 12.61 -17.61 5.84
N ALA A 402 13.46 -17.23 4.88
CA ALA A 402 14.91 -17.21 5.09
C ALA A 402 15.34 -16.31 6.26
N ALA A 403 14.77 -15.11 6.35
CA ALA A 403 15.03 -14.20 7.47
C ALA A 403 14.57 -14.81 8.81
N LEU A 404 13.41 -15.46 8.84
CA LEU A 404 12.88 -16.15 10.01
C LEU A 404 13.81 -17.30 10.43
N LEU A 405 14.30 -18.11 9.49
CA LEU A 405 15.25 -19.20 9.77
C LEU A 405 16.57 -18.68 10.34
N VAL A 406 17.13 -17.62 9.77
CA VAL A 406 18.37 -17.01 10.29
C VAL A 406 18.17 -16.51 11.71
N LYS A 407 17.02 -15.90 12.00
CA LYS A 407 16.72 -15.39 13.33
C LYS A 407 16.42 -16.51 14.33
N ALA A 408 15.75 -17.57 13.89
CA ALA A 408 15.41 -18.72 14.72
C ALA A 408 16.65 -19.58 15.01
N PHE A 409 17.46 -19.90 14.00
CA PHE A 409 18.50 -20.94 14.09
C PHE A 409 19.94 -20.45 13.94
N ASN A 410 20.15 -19.20 13.50
CA ASN A 410 21.46 -18.64 13.16
C ASN A 410 22.40 -19.64 12.44
N PRO A 411 22.02 -20.15 11.25
CA PRO A 411 22.71 -21.27 10.63
C PRO A 411 24.17 -20.96 10.32
N SER A 412 25.06 -21.92 10.59
CA SER A 412 26.47 -21.86 10.24
C SER A 412 26.71 -22.34 8.81
N PRO A 413 27.72 -21.82 8.09
CA PRO A 413 27.99 -22.26 6.72
C PRO A 413 28.42 -23.73 6.63
N ASN A 414 27.70 -24.51 5.83
CA ASN A 414 27.95 -25.94 5.56
C ASN A 414 27.98 -26.25 4.04
N ARG A 415 27.82 -25.22 3.20
CA ARG A 415 28.17 -25.26 1.78
C ARG A 415 28.72 -23.91 1.32
N ALA A 416 29.44 -23.92 0.20
CA ALA A 416 29.95 -22.70 -0.42
C ALA A 416 28.81 -21.73 -0.75
N ALA A 417 29.10 -20.42 -0.80
CA ALA A 417 28.11 -19.44 -1.22
C ALA A 417 27.74 -19.61 -2.69
N THR A 418 26.57 -19.11 -3.10
CA THR A 418 26.14 -19.16 -4.50
C THR A 418 25.49 -17.85 -4.91
N LYS A 419 25.62 -17.50 -6.19
CA LYS A 419 24.99 -16.29 -6.73
C LYS A 419 23.70 -16.69 -7.44
N PHE A 420 22.56 -16.31 -6.86
CA PHE A 420 21.27 -16.48 -7.51
C PHE A 420 21.02 -15.36 -8.51
N LYS A 421 20.49 -15.70 -9.69
CA LYS A 421 20.25 -14.74 -10.78
C LYS A 421 19.24 -13.65 -10.41
N ASP A 422 18.28 -13.98 -9.54
CA ASP A 422 17.16 -13.16 -9.13
C ASP A 422 17.29 -12.61 -7.70
N VAL A 423 18.50 -12.69 -7.12
CA VAL A 423 18.83 -12.07 -5.82
C VAL A 423 19.98 -11.08 -6.03
N PRO A 424 19.67 -9.81 -6.31
CA PRO A 424 20.66 -8.73 -6.34
C PRO A 424 21.44 -8.63 -5.02
N ALA A 425 22.68 -8.14 -5.07
CA ALA A 425 23.53 -8.02 -3.89
C ALA A 425 22.97 -7.00 -2.85
N ASP A 426 22.24 -6.00 -3.33
CA ASP A 426 21.56 -4.97 -2.57
C ASP A 426 20.13 -5.36 -2.15
N PHE A 427 19.64 -6.54 -2.56
CA PHE A 427 18.35 -7.04 -2.10
C PHE A 427 18.37 -7.20 -0.57
N TRP A 428 17.33 -6.71 0.11
CA TRP A 428 17.28 -6.65 1.58
C TRP A 428 17.56 -8.00 2.25
N ALA A 429 17.14 -9.10 1.62
CA ALA A 429 17.32 -10.44 2.16
C ALA A 429 18.57 -11.14 1.64
N SER A 430 19.40 -10.50 0.81
CA SER A 430 20.53 -11.14 0.13
C SER A 430 21.46 -11.87 1.11
N LYS A 431 21.84 -11.20 2.21
CA LYS A 431 22.68 -11.80 3.26
C LYS A 431 22.01 -12.97 3.99
N VAL A 432 20.73 -12.82 4.36
CA VAL A 432 20.02 -13.87 5.11
C VAL A 432 19.62 -15.05 4.22
N ILE A 433 19.34 -14.82 2.94
CA ILE A 433 19.18 -15.88 1.93
C ILE A 433 20.49 -16.65 1.79
N GLN A 434 21.63 -15.93 1.70
CA GLN A 434 22.94 -16.56 1.59
C GLN A 434 23.25 -17.42 2.83
N GLN A 435 22.96 -16.91 4.02
CA GLN A 435 23.17 -17.66 5.28
C GLN A 435 22.25 -18.88 5.38
N ALA A 436 20.95 -18.74 5.11
CA ALA A 436 20.01 -19.86 5.10
C ALA A 436 20.36 -20.90 4.02
N TYR A 437 20.92 -20.44 2.89
CA TYR A 437 21.46 -21.32 1.86
C TYR A 437 22.67 -22.07 2.41
N GLN A 438 23.69 -21.39 2.91
CA GLN A 438 24.92 -22.07 3.37
C GLN A 438 24.65 -23.03 4.53
N GLY A 439 23.67 -22.72 5.40
CA GLY A 439 23.24 -23.61 6.47
C GLY A 439 22.33 -24.76 6.05
N LEU A 440 22.19 -25.05 4.75
CA LEU A 440 21.39 -26.16 4.20
C LEU A 440 19.87 -26.08 4.43
N PHE A 441 19.37 -25.00 5.05
CA PHE A 441 17.93 -24.82 5.25
C PHE A 441 17.19 -24.56 3.94
N LEU A 442 17.74 -23.76 3.02
CA LEU A 442 17.04 -23.38 1.79
C LEU A 442 17.91 -23.54 0.56
N SER A 443 17.40 -24.16 -0.49
CA SER A 443 18.07 -24.26 -1.79
C SER A 443 17.41 -23.38 -2.85
N GLY A 444 18.16 -23.05 -3.91
CA GLY A 444 17.60 -22.46 -5.13
C GLY A 444 17.01 -23.53 -6.06
N PHE A 445 16.51 -23.08 -7.21
CA PHE A 445 15.96 -23.90 -8.27
C PHE A 445 17.04 -24.29 -9.30
N PRO A 446 16.81 -25.33 -10.13
CA PRO A 446 17.78 -25.78 -11.13
C PRO A 446 18.22 -24.71 -12.14
N ASP A 447 17.40 -23.68 -12.37
CA ASP A 447 17.67 -22.56 -13.27
C ASP A 447 18.61 -21.48 -12.67
N SER A 448 19.16 -21.74 -11.47
CA SER A 448 20.00 -20.83 -10.68
C SER A 448 19.26 -19.63 -10.09
N THR A 449 17.94 -19.73 -9.90
CA THR A 449 17.13 -18.75 -9.18
C THR A 449 16.88 -19.16 -7.73
N PHE A 450 16.55 -18.22 -6.86
CA PHE A 450 16.05 -18.47 -5.51
C PHE A 450 14.54 -18.26 -5.38
N ALA A 451 13.93 -17.48 -6.26
CA ALA A 451 12.56 -16.97 -6.23
C ALA A 451 12.20 -16.30 -4.87
N PRO A 452 12.91 -15.23 -4.45
CA PRO A 452 12.76 -14.65 -3.11
C PRO A 452 11.36 -14.13 -2.80
N ASN A 453 10.63 -13.66 -3.82
CA ASN A 453 9.28 -13.11 -3.68
C ASN A 453 8.17 -14.15 -3.86
N LYS A 454 8.51 -15.39 -4.25
CA LYS A 454 7.52 -16.47 -4.36
C LYS A 454 7.15 -16.94 -2.95
N ASN A 455 5.87 -17.19 -2.73
CA ASN A 455 5.40 -17.82 -1.50
C ASN A 455 6.07 -19.21 -1.33
N ILE A 456 6.39 -19.55 -0.09
CA ILE A 456 6.94 -20.87 0.22
C ILE A 456 5.81 -21.87 0.36
N GLN A 457 5.95 -23.03 -0.29
CA GLN A 457 4.98 -24.12 -0.14
C GLN A 457 5.14 -24.77 1.23
N ARG A 458 4.03 -25.27 1.78
CA ARG A 458 3.99 -25.92 3.09
C ARG A 458 4.97 -27.07 3.23
N VAL A 459 5.09 -27.93 2.20
CA VAL A 459 6.06 -29.03 2.22
C VAL A 459 7.51 -28.53 2.21
N GLN A 460 7.78 -27.38 1.58
CA GLN A 460 9.13 -26.82 1.51
C GLN A 460 9.60 -26.29 2.86
N VAL A 461 8.68 -25.85 3.74
CA VAL A 461 9.00 -25.49 5.13
C VAL A 461 9.49 -26.72 5.90
N ILE A 462 8.80 -27.85 5.74
CA ILE A 462 9.14 -29.11 6.41
C ILE A 462 10.51 -29.63 5.94
N VAL A 463 10.69 -29.77 4.63
CA VAL A 463 11.96 -30.19 4.01
C VAL A 463 13.10 -29.28 4.44
N SER A 464 12.85 -27.97 4.48
CA SER A 464 13.84 -26.97 4.89
C SER A 464 14.35 -27.18 6.31
N LEU A 465 13.44 -27.41 7.27
CA LEU A 465 13.81 -27.60 8.68
C LEU A 465 14.51 -28.95 8.89
N VAL A 466 14.02 -30.02 8.28
CA VAL A 466 14.62 -31.35 8.37
C VAL A 466 16.06 -31.33 7.86
N ASN A 467 16.29 -30.71 6.70
CA ASN A 467 17.62 -30.64 6.09
C ASN A 467 18.54 -29.70 6.86
N GLY A 468 18.07 -28.50 7.21
CA GLY A 468 18.89 -27.51 7.92
C GLY A 468 19.29 -27.93 9.33
N LEU A 469 18.46 -28.71 10.01
CA LEU A 469 18.74 -29.25 11.35
C LEU A 469 19.37 -30.64 11.32
N GLY A 470 19.54 -31.25 10.14
CA GLY A 470 20.12 -32.59 10.00
C GLY A 470 19.31 -33.67 10.73
N LEU A 471 17.98 -33.57 10.72
CA LEU A 471 17.13 -34.45 11.51
C LEU A 471 17.15 -35.88 10.97
N SER A 472 17.27 -36.84 11.87
CA SER A 472 17.13 -38.27 11.62
C SER A 472 15.88 -38.82 12.32
N ALA A 473 15.30 -39.88 11.74
CA ALA A 473 14.18 -40.59 12.34
C ALA A 473 14.66 -41.89 13.01
N ASN A 474 14.18 -42.15 14.22
CA ASN A 474 14.36 -43.44 14.91
C ASN A 474 13.08 -44.26 14.77
N GLY A 475 12.92 -44.99 13.68
CA GLY A 475 11.80 -45.92 13.44
C GLY A 475 10.80 -45.48 12.36
N ALA A 476 10.05 -46.46 11.83
CA ALA A 476 9.05 -46.26 10.78
C ALA A 476 7.78 -45.61 11.36
N THR A 477 7.51 -44.36 11.01
CA THR A 477 6.31 -43.63 11.42
C THR A 477 5.19 -43.84 10.40
N ASN A 478 4.07 -44.44 10.85
CA ASN A 478 2.98 -44.91 10.00
C ASN A 478 1.76 -43.97 10.03
N ILE A 479 1.97 -42.66 9.89
CA ILE A 479 0.85 -41.72 9.70
C ILE A 479 0.51 -41.63 8.22
N LYS A 480 -0.67 -42.10 7.84
CA LYS A 480 -1.25 -41.91 6.50
C LYS A 480 -2.01 -40.58 6.47
N PHE A 481 -1.45 -39.57 5.82
CA PHE A 481 -2.20 -38.39 5.43
C PHE A 481 -3.17 -38.72 4.30
N ASP A 482 -4.36 -38.13 4.32
CA ASP A 482 -5.40 -38.35 3.30
C ASP A 482 -4.93 -37.85 1.92
N ASP A 483 -4.04 -36.84 1.92
CA ASP A 483 -3.43 -36.28 0.72
C ASP A 483 -1.95 -36.68 0.53
N GLN A 484 -1.52 -37.80 1.11
CA GLN A 484 -0.16 -38.33 0.96
C GLN A 484 0.30 -38.47 -0.50
N ALA A 485 -0.62 -38.75 -1.42
CA ALA A 485 -0.34 -38.85 -2.85
C ALA A 485 0.07 -37.50 -3.49
N LYS A 486 -0.22 -36.37 -2.84
CA LYS A 486 0.19 -35.03 -3.29
C LYS A 486 1.59 -34.64 -2.78
N ILE A 487 2.20 -35.44 -1.92
CA ILE A 487 3.55 -35.18 -1.41
C ILE A 487 4.55 -35.50 -2.53
N PRO A 488 5.35 -34.53 -2.99
CA PRO A 488 6.37 -34.79 -3.99
C PRO A 488 7.36 -35.86 -3.52
N ASP A 489 7.85 -36.70 -4.43
CA ASP A 489 8.76 -37.81 -4.08
C ASP A 489 9.99 -37.35 -3.29
N TYR A 490 10.55 -36.19 -3.66
CA TYR A 490 11.73 -35.61 -3.00
C TYR A 490 11.50 -35.22 -1.53
N ALA A 491 10.26 -35.19 -1.05
CA ALA A 491 9.89 -34.71 0.28
C ALA A 491 9.36 -35.80 1.21
N LYS A 492 9.15 -37.03 0.69
CA LYS A 492 8.50 -38.11 1.44
C LYS A 492 9.29 -38.49 2.69
N ASP A 493 10.61 -38.64 2.56
CA ASP A 493 11.50 -39.01 3.65
C ASP A 493 11.57 -37.89 4.71
N GLU A 494 11.61 -36.63 4.28
CA GLU A 494 11.65 -35.47 5.17
C GLU A 494 10.34 -35.32 5.94
N VAL A 495 9.20 -35.55 5.28
CA VAL A 495 7.90 -35.56 5.96
C VAL A 495 7.85 -36.68 7.01
N ALA A 496 8.34 -37.88 6.70
CA ALA A 496 8.40 -38.99 7.65
C ALA A 496 9.28 -38.66 8.87
N LYS A 497 10.46 -38.06 8.64
CA LYS A 497 11.35 -37.56 9.70
C LYS A 497 10.67 -36.50 10.57
N ALA A 498 10.01 -35.53 9.95
CA ALA A 498 9.30 -34.47 10.66
C ALA A 498 8.15 -35.00 11.52
N ILE A 499 7.45 -36.06 11.08
CA ILE A 499 6.45 -36.75 11.89
C ILE A 499 7.10 -37.36 13.14
N GLY A 500 8.20 -38.13 12.98
CA GLY A 500 8.90 -38.77 14.11
C GLY A 500 9.48 -37.78 15.11
N LYS A 501 9.67 -36.52 14.69
CA LYS A 501 10.13 -35.40 15.51
C LYS A 501 9.01 -34.48 16.01
N GLN A 502 7.75 -34.83 15.74
CA GLN A 502 6.57 -34.03 16.12
C GLN A 502 6.61 -32.57 15.59
N ILE A 503 7.26 -32.35 14.44
CA ILE A 503 7.44 -31.01 13.85
C ILE A 503 6.18 -30.54 13.10
N ILE A 504 5.39 -31.47 12.57
CA ILE A 504 4.23 -31.13 11.75
C ILE A 504 3.07 -30.71 12.64
N VAL A 505 2.51 -29.52 12.36
CA VAL A 505 1.31 -29.00 13.01
C VAL A 505 0.21 -28.78 11.96
N ASN A 506 -0.87 -29.55 12.01
CA ASN A 506 -1.96 -29.54 11.02
C ASN A 506 -3.25 -29.00 11.64
N TYR A 507 -3.76 -27.90 11.09
CA TYR A 507 -5.04 -27.29 11.45
C TYR A 507 -5.92 -27.11 10.21
N PRO A 508 -7.25 -27.32 10.31
CA PRO A 508 -7.95 -27.94 11.45
C PRO A 508 -7.89 -29.47 11.44
N ASN A 509 -7.54 -30.09 10.30
CA ASN A 509 -7.54 -31.55 10.13
C ASN A 509 -6.11 -32.12 10.21
N LEU A 510 -5.85 -32.91 11.25
CA LEU A 510 -4.58 -33.61 11.47
C LEU A 510 -4.13 -34.48 10.30
N LYS A 511 -5.06 -35.05 9.53
CA LYS A 511 -4.76 -35.95 8.40
C LYS A 511 -4.54 -35.23 7.07
N GLN A 512 -4.61 -33.91 7.02
CA GLN A 512 -4.46 -33.13 5.78
C GLN A 512 -3.17 -32.31 5.81
N LEU A 513 -2.17 -32.71 5.02
CA LEU A 513 -0.88 -32.01 4.98
C LEU A 513 -0.91 -30.76 4.10
N ASN A 514 -1.68 -30.75 3.01
CA ASN A 514 -1.73 -29.71 1.98
C ASN A 514 -0.32 -29.32 1.43
N PRO A 515 0.47 -30.29 0.93
CA PRO A 515 1.91 -30.12 0.73
C PRO A 515 2.28 -29.03 -0.29
N THR A 516 1.50 -28.88 -1.36
CA THR A 516 1.80 -27.96 -2.47
C THR A 516 1.15 -26.58 -2.33
N ARG A 517 0.34 -26.36 -1.29
CA ARG A 517 -0.26 -25.06 -0.98
C ARG A 517 0.77 -24.12 -0.37
N ASP A 518 0.64 -22.83 -0.66
CA ASP A 518 1.42 -21.79 0.01
C ASP A 518 1.17 -21.80 1.53
N ALA A 519 2.25 -21.75 2.31
CA ALA A 519 2.21 -21.76 3.76
C ALA A 519 1.81 -20.38 4.30
N THR A 520 0.90 -20.37 5.27
CA THR A 520 0.54 -19.18 6.04
C THR A 520 1.59 -18.89 7.12
N ARG A 521 1.61 -17.66 7.63
CA ARG A 521 2.50 -17.24 8.71
C ARG A 521 2.26 -18.02 10.00
N ALA A 522 1.01 -18.35 10.32
CA ALA A 522 0.65 -19.19 11.45
C ALA A 522 1.21 -20.60 11.34
N GLU A 523 1.12 -21.20 10.16
CA GLU A 523 1.65 -22.54 9.90
C GLU A 523 3.17 -22.55 9.98
N VAL A 524 3.84 -21.58 9.36
CA VAL A 524 5.30 -21.45 9.47
C VAL A 524 5.70 -21.24 10.93
N ALA A 525 5.01 -20.38 11.67
CA ALA A 525 5.26 -20.14 13.09
C ALA A 525 5.12 -21.42 13.92
N ALA A 526 4.03 -22.17 13.75
CA ALA A 526 3.79 -23.40 14.48
C ALA A 526 4.84 -24.49 14.17
N ILE A 527 5.17 -24.70 12.90
CA ILE A 527 6.14 -25.72 12.47
C ILE A 527 7.56 -25.35 12.91
N VAL A 528 7.96 -24.07 12.77
CA VAL A 528 9.28 -23.60 13.25
C VAL A 528 9.36 -23.68 14.77
N TYR A 529 8.27 -23.39 15.48
CA TYR A 529 8.23 -23.54 16.93
C TYR A 529 8.49 -25.00 17.36
N GLN A 530 7.83 -25.97 16.71
CA GLN A 530 8.09 -27.38 17.01
C GLN A 530 9.55 -27.78 16.70
N ALA A 531 10.13 -27.26 15.63
CA ALA A 531 11.55 -27.48 15.34
C ALA A 531 12.47 -26.86 16.42
N LEU A 532 12.09 -25.75 17.04
CA LEU A 532 12.80 -25.19 18.19
C LEU A 532 12.62 -26.03 19.48
N VAL A 533 11.46 -26.68 19.64
CA VAL A 533 11.21 -27.65 20.73
C VAL A 533 12.12 -28.86 20.57
N ASP A 534 12.18 -29.46 19.37
CA ASP A 534 13.08 -30.60 19.08
C ASP A 534 14.55 -30.22 19.29
N ALA A 535 14.94 -28.98 18.94
CA ALA A 535 16.28 -28.46 19.20
C ALA A 535 16.56 -28.11 20.68
N GLY A 536 15.59 -28.29 21.60
CA GLY A 536 15.74 -27.98 23.02
C GLY A 536 15.86 -26.48 23.34
N ARG A 537 15.39 -25.60 22.45
CA ARG A 537 15.56 -24.14 22.56
C ARG A 537 14.35 -23.41 23.15
N VAL A 538 13.18 -24.05 23.12
CA VAL A 538 11.93 -23.54 23.72
C VAL A 538 11.19 -24.68 24.39
N VAL A 539 10.27 -24.34 25.30
CA VAL A 539 9.44 -25.32 26.01
C VAL A 539 8.34 -25.86 25.09
N ALA A 540 7.97 -27.13 25.23
CA ALA A 540 6.87 -27.70 24.45
C ALA A 540 5.53 -27.01 24.79
N ILE A 541 4.73 -26.70 23.76
CA ILE A 541 3.35 -26.24 23.90
C ILE A 541 2.43 -27.43 23.62
N ASN A 542 1.49 -27.71 24.54
CA ASN A 542 0.45 -28.69 24.30
C ASN A 542 -0.56 -28.15 23.29
N SER A 543 -0.69 -28.80 22.14
CA SER A 543 -1.61 -28.42 21.08
C SER A 543 -2.23 -29.66 20.45
N PRO A 544 -3.56 -29.71 20.27
CA PRO A 544 -4.24 -30.84 19.62
C PRO A 544 -3.94 -30.92 18.11
N TYR A 545 -3.22 -29.95 17.56
CA TYR A 545 -2.88 -29.86 16.15
C TYR A 545 -1.49 -30.42 15.82
N ILE A 546 -0.71 -30.84 16.83
CA ILE A 546 0.59 -31.48 16.62
C ILE A 546 0.35 -32.91 16.13
N VAL A 547 0.97 -33.26 15.01
CA VAL A 547 0.88 -34.59 14.43
C VAL A 547 1.86 -35.52 15.16
N THR A 548 1.34 -36.58 15.77
CA THR A 548 2.11 -37.57 16.52
C THR A 548 2.06 -38.93 15.82
N ALA A 549 3.22 -39.60 15.76
CA ALA A 549 3.45 -40.87 15.08
C ALA A 549 2.50 -42.01 15.47
#